data_AF-A0AA87NSA1-F1
#
_entry.id   AF-A0AA87NSA1-F1
#
_cell.length_a   1.000
_cell.length_b   1.000
_cell.length_c   1.000
_cell.angle_alpha   90.00
_cell.angle_beta   90.00
_cell.angle_gamma   90.00
#
_symmetry.space_group_name_H-M   'P 1'
#
loop_
_entity.id
_entity.type
_entity.pdbx_description
1 polymer ?
#
loop_
_entity_poly.entity_id
_entity_poly.type
_entity_poly.pdbx_seq_one_letter_code
_entity_poly.pdbx_strand_id
1 'polypeptide(L)'
;MKKETKVLFIILCVLLCGYALSFLHRLSRAGVFSSSLMHEPDIREVAEIRFSIPTRAEPVEMGEMTLIKDGPRFYLRTTNGSYPVRQEIIDRFFSLLGADRSFLPISARPQDYPDYQIDDGHASRIVFVRKDKTILSELFFGMTDAAGAGRYVRTGASVKVFLIDNAFEPFLTVAAPFWLDLQIYAALFRSTGIQGLEYENHTVIRTEANGDAFRALENFLEKFSCIDIYSASPLQSPQTARVRLALGDGTELRFSFTPLQSGDYVFFDSRNSNAYLISGYTCEQLLRHIDAICNS
;
A
#
# COMPACT_ATOMS: atom_id res chain seq x y z
N MET A 1 -33.43 -19.78 62.29
CA MET A 1 -32.72 -19.93 61.00
C MET A 1 -32.08 -21.31 60.95
N LYS A 2 -32.39 -22.14 59.95
CA LYS A 2 -31.80 -23.47 59.80
C LYS A 2 -30.28 -23.35 59.55
N LYS A 3 -29.51 -24.35 59.98
CA LYS A 3 -28.04 -24.35 59.92
C LYS A 3 -27.54 -24.12 58.49
N GLU A 4 -28.23 -24.69 57.51
CA GLU A 4 -27.99 -24.54 56.06
C GLU A 4 -28.12 -23.09 55.59
N THR A 5 -29.12 -22.35 56.08
CA THR A 5 -29.35 -20.95 55.70
C THR A 5 -28.25 -20.03 56.23
N LYS A 6 -27.65 -20.35 57.39
CA LYS A 6 -26.50 -19.59 57.93
C LYS A 6 -25.25 -19.81 57.09
N VAL A 7 -25.01 -21.04 56.64
CA VAL A 7 -23.85 -21.39 55.80
C VAL A 7 -23.93 -20.68 54.44
N LEU A 8 -25.10 -20.71 53.79
CA LEU A 8 -25.33 -20.01 52.53
C LEU A 8 -25.13 -18.50 52.65
N PHE A 9 -25.59 -17.89 53.74
CA PHE A 9 -25.42 -16.46 53.99
C PHE A 9 -23.94 -16.08 54.18
N ILE A 10 -23.17 -16.90 54.90
CA ILE A 10 -21.73 -16.69 55.09
C ILE A 10 -20.99 -16.80 53.75
N ILE A 11 -21.31 -17.80 52.93
CA ILE A 11 -20.71 -17.97 51.60
C ILE A 11 -21.01 -16.74 50.71
N LEU A 12 -22.26 -16.26 50.74
CA LEU A 12 -22.66 -15.06 49.99
C LEU A 12 -21.88 -13.82 50.45
N CYS A 13 -21.73 -13.61 51.76
CA CYS A 13 -20.94 -12.50 52.30
C CYS A 13 -19.47 -12.60 51.91
N VAL A 14 -18.87 -13.80 51.93
CA VAL A 14 -17.48 -14.02 51.50
C VAL A 14 -17.33 -13.73 50.00
N LEU A 15 -18.27 -14.17 49.17
CA LEU A 15 -18.28 -13.88 47.73
C LEU A 15 -18.45 -12.38 47.45
N LEU A 16 -19.35 -11.70 48.15
CA LEU A 16 -19.56 -10.25 48.03
C LEU A 16 -18.33 -9.47 48.49
N CYS A 17 -17.67 -9.89 49.58
CA CYS A 17 -16.42 -9.30 50.02
C CYS A 17 -15.29 -9.54 49.01
N GLY A 18 -15.19 -10.75 48.45
CA GLY A 18 -14.22 -11.06 47.39
C GLY A 18 -14.47 -10.24 46.12
N TYR A 19 -15.74 -10.03 45.76
CA TYR A 19 -16.15 -9.17 44.65
C TYR A 19 -15.86 -7.69 44.95
N ALA A 20 -16.11 -7.20 46.15
CA ALA A 20 -15.79 -5.82 46.53
C ALA A 20 -14.26 -5.59 46.58
N LEU A 21 -13.50 -6.57 47.06
CA LEU A 21 -12.03 -6.54 47.09
C LEU A 21 -11.43 -6.55 45.68
N SER A 22 -12.09 -7.17 44.70
CA SER A 22 -11.62 -7.12 43.30
C SER A 22 -11.71 -5.71 42.69
N PHE A 23 -12.64 -4.86 43.15
CA PHE A 23 -12.69 -3.44 42.77
C PHE A 23 -11.65 -2.57 43.48
N LEU A 24 -11.22 -2.96 44.68
CA LEU A 24 -10.14 -2.28 45.41
C LEU A 24 -8.76 -2.60 44.82
N HIS A 25 -8.62 -3.76 44.16
CA HIS A 25 -7.47 -4.09 43.30
C HIS A 25 -7.52 -3.33 41.96
N ARG A 26 -7.68 -2.00 42.00
CA ARG A 26 -7.28 -1.17 40.87
C ARG A 26 -5.77 -1.22 40.78
N LEU A 27 -5.24 -2.11 39.92
CA LEU A 27 -3.94 -1.85 39.31
C LEU A 27 -3.98 -0.41 38.82
N SER A 28 -3.01 0.38 39.25
CA SER A 28 -2.72 1.71 38.75
C SER A 28 -3.01 1.73 37.25
N ARG A 29 -4.13 2.37 36.83
CA ARG A 29 -4.38 2.59 35.42
C ARG A 29 -3.26 3.49 34.97
N ALA A 30 -2.28 2.92 34.27
CA ALA A 30 -1.22 3.69 33.67
C ALA A 30 -1.89 4.79 32.84
N GLY A 31 -1.58 6.04 33.17
CA GLY A 31 -2.26 7.19 32.59
C GLY A 31 -2.08 7.19 31.08
N VAL A 32 -3.14 7.59 30.36
CA VAL A 32 -3.02 7.93 28.94
C VAL A 32 -1.98 9.04 28.83
N PHE A 33 -1.02 8.89 27.93
CA PHE A 33 -0.01 9.90 27.64
C PHE A 33 -0.04 10.26 26.16
N SER A 34 0.55 11.40 25.81
CA SER A 34 0.68 11.82 24.42
C SER A 34 2.12 11.69 23.95
N SER A 35 2.32 11.13 22.76
CA SER A 35 3.62 10.94 22.12
C SER A 35 3.44 10.72 20.62
N SER A 36 4.52 10.71 19.86
CA SER A 36 4.56 10.20 18.48
C SER A 36 5.05 8.75 18.43
N LEU A 37 4.83 8.05 17.30
CA LEU A 37 5.40 6.73 17.05
C LEU A 37 6.85 6.80 16.56
N MET A 38 7.22 7.93 15.96
CA MET A 38 8.56 8.20 15.46
C MET A 38 8.89 9.68 15.64
N HIS A 39 10.14 10.00 15.94
CA HIS A 39 10.57 11.38 16.07
C HIS A 39 10.85 12.00 14.71
N GLU A 40 10.52 13.29 14.56
CA GLU A 40 10.71 14.06 13.32
C GLU A 40 12.15 14.02 12.76
N PRO A 41 13.22 14.09 13.58
CA PRO A 41 14.59 13.93 13.07
C PRO A 41 14.82 12.56 12.44
N ASP A 42 14.31 11.48 13.03
CA ASP A 42 14.46 10.13 12.51
C ASP A 42 13.71 9.98 11.18
N ILE A 43 12.51 10.57 11.06
CA ILE A 43 11.70 10.54 9.83
C ILE A 43 12.49 11.10 8.64
N ARG A 44 13.26 12.19 8.86
CA ARG A 44 14.07 12.83 7.81
C ARG A 44 15.21 11.96 7.32
N GLU A 45 15.72 11.10 8.20
CA GLU A 45 16.85 10.21 7.94
C GLU A 45 16.45 8.85 7.35
N VAL A 46 15.15 8.55 7.28
CA VAL A 46 14.64 7.33 6.66
C VAL A 46 15.10 7.26 5.21
N ALA A 47 15.85 6.21 4.90
CA ALA A 47 16.31 5.87 3.56
C ALA A 47 15.60 4.62 3.01
N GLU A 48 15.01 3.80 3.88
CA GLU A 48 14.34 2.56 3.50
C GLU A 48 13.22 2.25 4.49
N ILE A 49 12.07 1.81 3.97
CA ILE A 49 10.90 1.38 4.75
C ILE A 49 10.59 -0.06 4.34
N ARG A 50 10.58 -0.98 5.30
CA ARG A 50 10.25 -2.39 5.07
C ARG A 50 8.92 -2.70 5.72
N PHE A 51 7.98 -3.19 4.94
CA PHE A 51 6.68 -3.68 5.38
C PHE A 51 6.70 -5.20 5.37
N SER A 52 6.15 -5.78 6.42
CA SER A 52 5.84 -7.20 6.52
C SER A 52 4.43 -7.30 7.08
N ILE A 53 3.47 -7.57 6.21
CA ILE A 53 2.04 -7.62 6.50
C ILE A 53 1.63 -9.09 6.41
N PRO A 54 1.11 -9.69 7.48
CA PRO A 54 0.73 -11.10 7.46
C PRO A 54 -0.41 -11.33 6.47
N THR A 55 -0.10 -12.03 5.38
CA THR A 55 -1.07 -12.45 4.38
C THR A 55 -1.43 -13.92 4.58
N ARG A 56 -2.71 -14.26 4.42
CA ARG A 56 -3.15 -15.67 4.35
C ARG A 56 -2.83 -16.33 2.99
N ALA A 57 -2.34 -15.55 2.03
CA ALA A 57 -1.96 -16.03 0.70
C ALA A 57 -0.52 -16.55 0.74
N GLU A 58 -0.30 -17.74 0.16
CA GLU A 58 1.03 -18.28 -0.11
C GLU A 58 1.52 -17.81 -1.49
N PRO A 59 2.82 -17.47 -1.66
CA PRO A 59 3.89 -17.51 -0.66
C PRO A 59 3.86 -16.33 0.33
N VAL A 60 4.39 -16.54 1.54
CA VAL A 60 4.49 -15.52 2.62
C VAL A 60 5.23 -14.25 2.18
N GLU A 61 6.13 -14.38 1.21
CA GLU A 61 6.84 -13.25 0.56
C GLU A 61 5.88 -12.24 -0.09
N MET A 62 4.64 -12.64 -0.42
CA MET A 62 3.60 -11.71 -0.89
C MET A 62 3.17 -10.69 0.17
N GLY A 63 3.48 -10.92 1.44
CA GLY A 63 3.25 -10.00 2.54
C GLY A 63 4.37 -8.97 2.74
N GLU A 64 5.45 -9.02 1.96
CA GLU A 64 6.59 -8.12 2.16
C GLU A 64 6.72 -7.07 1.06
N MET A 65 7.08 -5.85 1.44
CA MET A 65 7.32 -4.75 0.51
C MET A 65 8.43 -3.86 1.04
N THR A 66 9.35 -3.43 0.17
CA THR A 66 10.41 -2.49 0.55
C THR A 66 10.37 -1.25 -0.33
N LEU A 67 10.31 -0.08 0.32
CA LEU A 67 10.41 1.23 -0.31
C LEU A 67 11.79 1.79 -0.05
N ILE A 68 12.50 2.22 -1.10
CA ILE A 68 13.86 2.74 -1.01
C ILE A 68 13.86 4.19 -1.49
N LYS A 69 14.47 5.07 -0.69
CA LYS A 69 14.64 6.48 -1.02
C LYS A 69 15.79 6.64 -2.01
N ASP A 70 15.51 7.29 -3.14
CA ASP A 70 16.51 7.72 -4.11
C ASP A 70 16.30 9.22 -4.40
N GLY A 71 17.32 10.02 -4.08
CA GLY A 71 17.21 11.48 -4.00
C GLY A 71 16.06 11.91 -3.06
N PRO A 72 15.10 12.73 -3.53
CA PRO A 72 14.00 13.21 -2.70
C PRO A 72 12.79 12.26 -2.62
N ARG A 73 12.74 11.17 -3.39
CA ARG A 73 11.54 10.32 -3.55
C ARG A 73 11.77 8.90 -3.09
N PHE A 74 10.70 8.23 -2.69
CA PHE A 74 10.70 6.78 -2.46
C PHE A 74 10.31 6.02 -3.72
N TYR A 75 10.90 4.84 -3.88
CA TYR A 75 10.65 3.93 -4.98
C TYR A 75 10.36 2.53 -4.45
N LEU A 76 9.37 1.86 -5.02
CA LEU A 76 9.19 0.42 -4.90
C LEU A 76 10.10 -0.25 -5.93
N ARG A 77 11.04 -1.09 -5.47
CA ARG A 77 11.90 -1.87 -6.37
C ARG A 77 11.33 -3.26 -6.56
N THR A 78 11.18 -3.67 -7.82
CA THR A 78 10.90 -5.05 -8.20
C THR A 78 12.05 -5.59 -9.05
N THR A 79 11.95 -6.87 -9.41
CA THR A 79 12.85 -7.53 -10.37
C THR A 79 12.94 -6.80 -11.71
N ASN A 80 11.86 -6.16 -12.15
CA ASN A 80 11.75 -5.54 -13.48
C ASN A 80 12.13 -4.05 -13.49
N GLY A 81 12.11 -3.38 -12.35
CA GLY A 81 12.38 -1.94 -12.33
C GLY A 81 12.09 -1.28 -11.00
N SER A 82 12.11 0.05 -11.04
CA SER A 82 11.80 0.91 -9.90
C SER A 82 10.58 1.76 -10.22
N TYR A 83 9.62 1.78 -9.31
CA TYR A 83 8.35 2.48 -9.47
C TYR A 83 8.29 3.61 -8.46
N PRO A 84 8.12 4.87 -8.89
CA PRO A 84 8.04 6.00 -7.96
C PRO A 84 6.78 5.89 -7.11
N VAL A 85 6.96 5.97 -5.79
CA VAL A 85 5.86 6.03 -4.83
C VAL A 85 5.24 7.43 -4.87
N ARG A 86 3.92 7.52 -4.71
CA ARG A 86 3.21 8.80 -4.61
C ARG A 86 3.70 9.57 -3.40
N GLN A 87 4.32 10.72 -3.65
CA GLN A 87 4.90 11.56 -2.60
C GLN A 87 3.86 11.95 -1.54
N GLU A 88 2.65 12.32 -1.98
CA GLU A 88 1.51 12.64 -1.12
C GLU A 88 1.07 11.50 -0.17
N ILE A 89 1.34 10.24 -0.50
CA ILE A 89 1.06 9.10 0.40
C ILE A 89 2.16 8.95 1.43
N ILE A 90 3.42 9.06 1.00
CA ILE A 90 4.57 9.04 1.92
C ILE A 90 4.50 10.20 2.91
N ASP A 91 4.18 11.40 2.44
CA ASP A 91 4.07 12.59 3.29
C ASP A 91 2.96 12.42 4.34
N ARG A 92 1.80 11.90 3.94
CA ARG A 92 0.71 11.56 4.87
C ARG A 92 1.13 10.49 5.87
N PHE A 93 1.81 9.44 5.41
CA PHE A 93 2.28 8.36 6.27
C PHE A 93 3.25 8.86 7.34
N PHE A 94 4.26 9.63 6.94
CA PHE A 94 5.23 10.25 7.85
C PHE A 94 4.60 11.28 8.77
N SER A 95 3.66 12.09 8.28
CA SER A 95 2.91 13.02 9.13
C SER A 95 2.15 12.29 10.24
N LEU A 96 1.60 11.11 9.99
CA LEU A 96 0.92 10.31 11.01
C LEU A 96 1.89 9.71 12.03
N LEU A 97 3.07 9.28 11.61
CA LEU A 97 4.11 8.74 12.50
C LEU A 97 4.65 9.80 13.47
N GLY A 98 4.84 11.03 12.97
CA GLY A 98 5.37 12.16 13.73
C GLY A 98 4.32 12.92 14.54
N ALA A 99 3.03 12.68 14.31
CA ALA A 99 1.97 13.35 15.05
C ALA A 99 1.89 12.90 16.51
N ASP A 100 1.60 13.84 17.41
CA ASP A 100 1.26 13.53 18.80
C ASP A 100 -0.11 12.84 18.87
N ARG A 101 -0.14 11.68 19.51
CA ARG A 101 -1.32 10.81 19.64
C ARG A 101 -1.47 10.32 21.06
N SER A 102 -2.67 9.91 21.44
CA SER A 102 -2.93 9.32 22.76
C SER A 102 -2.52 7.86 22.79
N PHE A 103 -1.68 7.49 23.75
CA PHE A 103 -1.26 6.12 24.03
C PHE A 103 -1.89 5.67 25.33
N LEU A 104 -2.75 4.65 25.26
CA LEU A 104 -3.26 3.94 26.42
C LEU A 104 -2.41 2.69 26.67
N PRO A 105 -1.65 2.59 27.77
CA PRO A 105 -0.89 1.38 28.07
C PRO A 105 -1.84 0.20 28.39
N ILE A 106 -1.62 -0.94 27.73
CA ILE A 106 -2.48 -2.13 27.84
C ILE A 106 -1.76 -3.23 28.61
N SER A 107 -0.58 -3.64 28.14
CA SER A 107 0.24 -4.66 28.78
C SER A 107 1.73 -4.32 28.69
N ALA A 108 2.52 -4.95 29.54
CA ALA A 108 3.98 -4.95 29.50
C ALA A 108 4.54 -6.38 29.58
N ARG A 109 3.70 -7.39 29.29
CA ARG A 109 4.02 -8.80 29.40
C ARG A 109 3.99 -9.44 28.01
N PRO A 110 5.11 -9.99 27.53
CA PRO A 110 5.16 -10.65 26.22
C PRO A 110 4.18 -11.83 26.08
N GLN A 111 3.77 -12.46 27.19
CA GLN A 111 2.80 -13.56 27.17
C GLN A 111 1.42 -13.13 26.65
N ASP A 112 1.10 -11.83 26.76
CA ASP A 112 -0.20 -11.30 26.36
C ASP A 112 -0.22 -10.89 24.86
N TYR A 113 0.91 -11.02 24.13
CA TYR A 113 0.98 -10.60 22.73
C TYR A 113 -0.02 -11.30 21.79
N PRO A 114 -0.28 -12.61 21.92
CA PRO A 114 -1.26 -13.29 21.08
C PRO A 114 -2.68 -12.72 21.24
N ASP A 115 -3.05 -12.24 22.43
CA ASP A 115 -4.37 -11.68 22.72
C ASP A 115 -4.63 -10.37 21.95
N TYR A 116 -3.55 -9.70 21.53
CA TYR A 116 -3.59 -8.45 20.75
C TYR A 116 -3.10 -8.63 19.31
N GLN A 117 -2.79 -9.87 18.89
CA GLN A 117 -2.19 -10.21 17.60
C GLN A 117 -0.95 -9.37 17.28
N ILE A 118 -0.09 -9.17 18.28
CA ILE A 118 1.07 -8.27 18.18
C ILE A 118 2.43 -9.01 18.25
N ASP A 119 2.37 -10.33 18.25
CA ASP A 119 3.52 -11.20 18.04
C ASP A 119 3.98 -11.17 16.56
N ASP A 120 5.19 -11.66 16.32
CA ASP A 120 5.84 -11.58 15.01
C ASP A 120 5.12 -12.36 13.91
N GLY A 121 4.24 -13.31 14.26
CA GLY A 121 3.48 -14.11 13.28
C GLY A 121 2.17 -13.44 12.82
N HIS A 122 1.64 -12.49 13.58
CA HIS A 122 0.32 -11.89 13.32
C HIS A 122 0.35 -10.37 13.16
N ALA A 123 1.38 -9.69 13.67
CA ALA A 123 1.48 -8.26 13.57
C ALA A 123 1.87 -7.81 12.16
N SER A 124 1.25 -6.72 11.70
CA SER A 124 1.83 -5.92 10.62
C SER A 124 3.07 -5.19 11.14
N ARG A 125 4.24 -5.50 10.58
CA ARG A 125 5.52 -4.95 11.00
C ARG A 125 6.02 -3.93 9.98
N ILE A 126 6.45 -2.77 10.46
CA ILE A 126 7.09 -1.73 9.65
C ILE A 126 8.43 -1.36 10.27
N VAL A 127 9.51 -1.48 9.48
CA VAL A 127 10.87 -1.17 9.89
C VAL A 127 11.39 0.02 9.09
N PHE A 128 11.87 1.05 9.80
CA PHE A 128 12.45 2.25 9.21
C PHE A 128 13.97 2.20 9.36
N VAL A 129 14.67 2.37 8.24
CA VAL A 129 16.11 2.11 8.15
C VAL A 129 16.80 3.32 7.53
N ARG A 130 17.93 3.71 8.13
CA ARG A 130 18.83 4.75 7.62
C ARG A 130 19.74 4.19 6.50
N LYS A 131 20.37 5.07 5.73
CA LYS A 131 21.28 4.72 4.63
C LYS A 131 22.44 3.80 5.04
N ASP A 132 22.95 3.93 6.27
CA ASP A 132 23.99 3.08 6.88
C ASP A 132 23.47 1.71 7.37
N LYS A 133 22.19 1.41 7.11
CA LYS A 133 21.45 0.22 7.54
C LYS A 133 21.15 0.16 9.03
N THR A 134 21.35 1.24 9.78
CA THR A 134 20.84 1.36 11.15
C THR A 134 19.31 1.40 11.16
N ILE A 135 18.70 0.60 12.04
CA ILE A 135 17.25 0.63 12.28
C ILE A 135 16.94 1.86 13.14
N LEU A 136 16.14 2.78 12.61
CA LEU A 136 15.69 3.98 13.30
C LEU A 136 14.49 3.68 14.19
N SER A 137 13.54 2.93 13.67
CA SER A 137 12.35 2.51 14.39
C SER A 137 11.81 1.21 13.83
N GLU A 138 11.17 0.45 14.69
CA GLU A 138 10.48 -0.78 14.35
C GLU A 138 9.14 -0.76 15.06
N LEU A 139 8.08 -0.87 14.27
CA LEU A 139 6.70 -0.76 14.73
C LEU A 139 5.94 -2.05 14.40
N PHE A 140 5.14 -2.51 15.35
CA PHE A 140 4.25 -3.64 15.18
C PHE A 140 2.82 -3.18 15.44
N PHE A 141 1.94 -3.49 14.50
CA PHE A 141 0.53 -3.15 14.52
C PHE A 141 -0.28 -4.45 14.59
N GLY A 142 -0.94 -4.66 15.73
CA GLY A 142 -1.79 -5.82 15.97
C GLY A 142 -3.23 -5.57 15.54
N MET A 143 -4.17 -6.29 16.17
CA MET A 143 -5.59 -6.19 15.86
C MET A 143 -6.21 -4.85 16.28
N THR A 144 -7.42 -4.57 15.78
CA THR A 144 -8.23 -3.47 16.29
C THR A 144 -8.90 -3.83 17.61
N ASP A 145 -9.32 -2.82 18.37
CA ASP A 145 -10.24 -3.02 19.48
C ASP A 145 -11.64 -3.48 18.99
N ALA A 146 -12.51 -3.83 19.94
CA ALA A 146 -13.85 -4.34 19.63
C ALA A 146 -14.73 -3.32 18.89
N ALA A 147 -14.42 -2.02 18.98
CA ALA A 147 -15.13 -0.95 18.29
C ALA A 147 -14.55 -0.64 16.90
N GLY A 148 -13.37 -1.17 16.56
CA GLY A 148 -12.62 -0.83 15.35
C GLY A 148 -11.97 0.56 15.36
N ALA A 149 -12.11 1.30 16.47
CA ALA A 149 -11.66 2.68 16.61
C ALA A 149 -10.19 2.76 17.07
N GLY A 150 -9.76 1.79 17.86
CA GLY A 150 -8.39 1.67 18.34
C GLY A 150 -7.63 0.52 17.70
N ARG A 151 -6.30 0.59 17.74
CA ARG A 151 -5.39 -0.48 17.32
C ARG A 151 -4.27 -0.68 18.32
N TYR A 152 -3.96 -1.95 18.60
CA TYR A 152 -2.84 -2.31 19.46
C TYR A 152 -1.52 -2.13 18.74
N VAL A 153 -0.56 -1.47 19.39
CA VAL A 153 0.76 -1.16 18.84
C VAL A 153 1.87 -1.43 19.86
N ARG A 154 3.05 -1.84 19.36
CA ARG A 154 4.30 -1.88 20.13
C ARG A 154 5.47 -1.44 19.27
N THR A 155 6.55 -1.05 19.93
CA THR A 155 7.82 -0.75 19.28
C THR A 155 8.79 -1.91 19.49
N GLY A 156 9.74 -2.12 18.57
CA GLY A 156 10.78 -3.15 18.73
C GLY A 156 11.67 -2.94 19.96
N ALA A 157 11.80 -1.70 20.42
CA ALA A 157 12.58 -1.33 21.60
C ALA A 157 11.85 -1.56 22.94
N SER A 158 10.57 -1.95 22.93
CA SER A 158 9.77 -2.07 24.15
C SER A 158 8.90 -3.33 24.15
N VAL A 159 8.75 -3.94 25.33
CA VAL A 159 7.77 -5.01 25.55
C VAL A 159 6.36 -4.51 25.85
N LYS A 160 6.17 -3.19 25.83
CA LYS A 160 4.89 -2.55 26.16
C LYS A 160 3.97 -2.55 24.94
N VAL A 161 2.72 -2.91 25.18
CA VAL A 161 1.62 -2.82 24.23
C VAL A 161 0.78 -1.60 24.59
N PHE A 162 0.48 -0.78 23.59
CA PHE A 162 -0.35 0.40 23.72
C PHE A 162 -1.57 0.28 22.80
N LEU A 163 -2.66 0.93 23.15
CA LEU A 163 -3.79 1.18 22.26
C LEU A 163 -3.72 2.64 21.79
N ILE A 164 -3.76 2.83 20.48
CA ILE A 164 -3.80 4.15 19.81
C ILE A 164 -5.02 4.19 18.88
N ASP A 165 -5.39 5.35 18.35
CA ASP A 165 -6.44 5.42 17.32
C ASP A 165 -5.98 4.73 16.01
N ASN A 166 -6.96 4.18 15.27
CA ASN A 166 -6.73 3.32 14.10
C ASN A 166 -6.43 4.09 12.79
N ALA A 167 -5.68 5.19 12.82
CA ALA A 167 -5.36 5.96 11.60
C ALA A 167 -4.40 5.25 10.63
N PHE A 168 -3.66 4.24 11.09
CA PHE A 168 -2.64 3.56 10.29
C PHE A 168 -3.19 2.47 9.37
N GLU A 169 -4.44 2.03 9.57
CA GLU A 169 -5.04 0.92 8.81
C GLU A 169 -4.82 1.02 7.28
N PRO A 170 -5.04 2.18 6.63
CA PRO A 170 -4.83 2.29 5.19
C PRO A 170 -3.40 2.01 4.73
N PHE A 171 -2.40 2.19 5.60
CA PHE A 171 -0.98 2.01 5.30
C PHE A 171 -0.46 0.61 5.64
N LEU A 172 -1.26 -0.22 6.32
CA LEU A 172 -0.92 -1.61 6.66
C LEU A 172 -1.17 -2.53 5.46
N THR A 173 -0.58 -2.18 4.32
CA THR A 173 -0.78 -2.87 3.04
C THR A 173 0.50 -2.90 2.21
N VAL A 174 0.69 -4.00 1.51
CA VAL A 174 1.75 -4.19 0.51
C VAL A 174 1.22 -4.09 -0.92
N ALA A 175 -0.05 -3.75 -1.10
CA ALA A 175 -0.65 -3.58 -2.41
C ALA A 175 0.00 -2.39 -3.14
N ALA A 176 0.76 -2.67 -4.19
CA ALA A 176 1.43 -1.65 -4.99
C ALA A 176 0.47 -0.54 -5.52
N PRO A 177 -0.79 -0.81 -5.90
CA PRO A 177 -1.73 0.23 -6.34
C PRO A 177 -2.05 1.27 -5.27
N PHE A 178 -1.91 0.92 -3.97
CA PHE A 178 -2.01 1.91 -2.91
C PHE A 178 -0.83 2.88 -2.96
N TRP A 179 0.40 2.39 -3.16
CA TRP A 179 1.60 3.21 -3.07
C TRP A 179 1.94 3.98 -4.35
N LEU A 180 1.58 3.45 -5.51
CA LEU A 180 2.03 3.95 -6.82
C LEU A 180 0.99 4.82 -7.53
N ASP A 181 1.45 5.62 -8.49
CA ASP A 181 0.59 6.23 -9.50
C ASP A 181 0.56 5.32 -10.73
N LEU A 182 -0.60 4.70 -10.98
CA LEU A 182 -0.80 3.79 -12.10
C LEU A 182 -1.37 4.49 -13.34
N GLN A 183 -1.58 5.81 -13.29
CA GLN A 183 -1.90 6.64 -14.47
C GLN A 183 -0.63 7.05 -15.23
N ILE A 184 0.03 6.06 -15.82
CA ILE A 184 1.40 6.15 -16.33
C ILE A 184 1.62 7.20 -17.43
N TYR A 185 0.55 7.65 -18.11
CA TYR A 185 0.60 8.60 -19.21
C TYR A 185 -0.02 9.97 -18.94
N ALA A 186 -0.62 10.19 -17.75
CA ALA A 186 -1.32 11.44 -17.45
C ALA A 186 -0.43 12.68 -17.66
N ALA A 187 0.80 12.66 -17.15
CA ALA A 187 1.73 13.78 -17.32
C ALA A 187 2.18 13.98 -18.78
N LEU A 188 2.29 12.89 -19.56
CA LEU A 188 2.79 12.94 -20.94
C LEU A 188 1.78 13.65 -21.86
N PHE A 189 0.52 13.20 -21.86
CA PHE A 189 -0.50 13.75 -22.77
C PHE A 189 -1.07 15.11 -22.32
N ARG A 190 -0.66 15.60 -21.14
CA ARG A 190 -0.84 17.01 -20.77
C ARG A 190 0.15 17.96 -21.44
N SER A 191 1.32 17.46 -21.86
CA SER A 191 2.40 18.29 -22.41
C SER A 191 2.66 18.09 -23.90
N THR A 192 2.21 16.97 -24.48
CA THR A 192 2.41 16.67 -25.89
C THR A 192 1.22 15.93 -26.48
N GLY A 193 1.09 15.96 -27.80
CA GLY A 193 0.04 15.27 -28.55
C GLY A 193 0.63 14.25 -29.52
N ILE A 194 -0.18 13.30 -29.95
CA ILE A 194 0.17 12.29 -30.95
C ILE A 194 0.15 12.95 -32.33
N GLN A 195 1.19 12.68 -33.14
CA GLN A 195 1.35 13.14 -34.53
C GLN A 195 1.28 11.99 -35.53
N GLY A 196 1.52 10.76 -35.09
CA GLY A 196 1.40 9.57 -35.92
C GLY A 196 1.23 8.30 -35.10
N LEU A 197 0.65 7.29 -35.73
CA LEU A 197 0.38 5.99 -35.14
C LEU A 197 0.80 4.89 -36.12
N GLU A 198 1.54 3.91 -35.62
CA GLU A 198 1.83 2.65 -36.28
C GLU A 198 1.23 1.51 -35.46
N TYR A 199 0.35 0.72 -36.09
CA TYR A 199 -0.30 -0.44 -35.50
C TYR A 199 -0.56 -1.50 -36.57
N GLU A 200 -0.09 -2.73 -36.33
CA GLU A 200 -0.09 -3.81 -37.31
C GLU A 200 0.54 -3.37 -38.65
N ASN A 201 -0.24 -3.38 -39.74
CA ASN A 201 0.19 -2.94 -41.07
C ASN A 201 -0.25 -1.50 -41.40
N HIS A 202 -0.79 -0.76 -40.42
CA HIS A 202 -1.27 0.61 -40.60
C HIS A 202 -0.21 1.60 -40.13
N THR A 203 0.00 2.64 -40.93
CA THR A 203 0.79 3.82 -40.55
C THR A 203 -0.04 5.05 -40.89
N VAL A 204 -0.51 5.76 -39.86
CA VAL A 204 -1.40 6.91 -40.00
C VAL A 204 -0.74 8.15 -39.44
N ILE A 205 -0.72 9.22 -40.21
CA ILE A 205 -0.25 10.54 -39.80
C ILE A 205 -1.46 11.41 -39.45
N ARG A 206 -1.31 12.24 -38.41
CA ARG A 206 -2.36 13.18 -38.02
C ARG A 206 -2.56 14.26 -39.08
N THR A 207 -3.82 14.49 -39.41
CA THR A 207 -4.31 15.52 -40.32
C THR A 207 -5.51 16.23 -39.70
N GLU A 208 -6.05 17.24 -40.37
CA GLU A 208 -7.30 17.88 -39.93
C GLU A 208 -8.48 16.91 -39.96
N ALA A 209 -8.53 15.98 -40.93
CA ALA A 209 -9.65 15.06 -41.11
C ALA A 209 -9.78 14.00 -40.01
N ASN A 210 -8.64 13.50 -39.49
CA ASN A 210 -8.61 12.49 -38.42
C ASN A 210 -8.21 13.08 -37.05
N GLY A 211 -8.10 14.41 -36.94
CA GLY A 211 -7.59 15.08 -35.76
C GLY A 211 -8.39 14.81 -34.48
N ASP A 212 -9.70 14.63 -34.59
CA ASP A 212 -10.59 14.33 -33.46
C ASP A 212 -10.39 12.89 -32.95
N ALA A 213 -10.10 11.93 -33.82
CA ALA A 213 -9.78 10.55 -33.42
C ALA A 213 -8.47 10.48 -32.63
N PHE A 214 -7.45 11.21 -33.07
CA PHE A 214 -6.20 11.37 -32.31
C PHE A 214 -6.44 12.03 -30.94
N ARG A 215 -7.26 13.09 -30.86
CA ARG A 215 -7.62 13.72 -29.57
C ARG A 215 -8.36 12.76 -28.65
N ALA A 216 -9.23 11.92 -29.18
CA ALA A 216 -9.92 10.91 -28.39
C ALA A 216 -8.94 9.90 -27.78
N LEU A 217 -7.95 9.43 -28.55
CA LEU A 217 -6.89 8.56 -28.04
C LEU A 217 -6.00 9.27 -27.00
N GLU A 218 -5.62 10.53 -27.23
CA GLU A 218 -4.86 11.34 -26.26
C GLU A 218 -5.61 11.44 -24.93
N ASN A 219 -6.90 11.80 -24.96
CA ASN A 219 -7.74 11.92 -23.77
C ASN A 219 -7.93 10.58 -23.04
N PHE A 220 -8.00 9.47 -23.79
CA PHE A 220 -8.06 8.13 -23.22
C PHE A 220 -6.74 7.78 -22.54
N LEU A 221 -5.61 7.99 -23.22
CA LEU A 221 -4.28 7.70 -22.68
C LEU A 221 -3.93 8.57 -21.49
N GLU A 222 -4.37 9.84 -21.44
CA GLU A 222 -4.20 10.69 -20.25
C GLU A 222 -4.84 10.06 -19.00
N LYS A 223 -5.97 9.37 -19.17
CA LYS A 223 -6.72 8.71 -18.09
C LYS A 223 -6.41 7.23 -17.96
N PHE A 224 -5.49 6.71 -18.79
CA PHE A 224 -5.15 5.31 -18.82
C PHE A 224 -4.51 4.90 -17.51
N SER A 225 -5.16 3.98 -16.80
CA SER A 225 -4.71 3.46 -15.52
C SER A 225 -4.48 1.96 -15.60
N CYS A 226 -3.34 1.54 -15.08
CA CYS A 226 -3.07 0.13 -14.83
C CYS A 226 -3.81 -0.34 -13.56
N ILE A 227 -4.06 -1.64 -13.47
CA ILE A 227 -4.60 -2.31 -12.27
C ILE A 227 -3.50 -2.45 -11.23
N ASP A 228 -2.33 -2.92 -11.67
CA ASP A 228 -1.18 -3.23 -10.81
C ASP A 228 0.12 -3.21 -11.62
N ILE A 229 1.24 -3.44 -10.94
CA ILE A 229 2.54 -3.73 -11.55
C ILE A 229 2.67 -5.23 -11.83
N TYR A 230 3.46 -5.58 -12.84
CA TYR A 230 3.77 -6.96 -13.19
C TYR A 230 5.23 -7.25 -12.85
N SER A 231 5.46 -8.19 -11.94
CA SER A 231 6.79 -8.48 -11.38
C SER A 231 7.53 -9.64 -12.04
N ALA A 232 6.97 -10.23 -13.11
CA ALA A 232 7.64 -11.27 -13.88
C ALA A 232 8.21 -10.72 -15.20
N SER A 233 9.20 -11.41 -15.76
CA SER A 233 9.86 -11.01 -17.00
C SER A 233 8.86 -10.75 -18.14
N PRO A 234 9.19 -9.84 -19.08
CA PRO A 234 8.31 -9.55 -20.19
C PRO A 234 7.87 -10.78 -20.99
N LEU A 235 6.55 -11.04 -21.00
CA LEU A 235 5.96 -12.10 -21.79
C LEU A 235 5.79 -11.60 -23.23
N GLN A 236 6.58 -12.17 -24.14
CA GLN A 236 6.32 -12.06 -25.58
C GLN A 236 5.69 -13.35 -26.07
N SER A 237 4.51 -13.23 -26.66
CA SER A 237 3.83 -14.32 -27.34
C SER A 237 3.45 -13.88 -28.75
N PRO A 238 3.07 -14.81 -29.64
CA PRO A 238 2.53 -14.45 -30.96
C PRO A 238 1.28 -13.56 -30.90
N GLN A 239 0.61 -13.49 -29.74
CA GLN A 239 -0.58 -12.65 -29.49
C GLN A 239 -0.21 -11.26 -28.94
N THR A 240 1.08 -10.96 -28.74
CA THR A 240 1.52 -9.65 -28.28
C THR A 240 1.30 -8.61 -29.37
N ALA A 241 0.37 -7.69 -29.12
CA ALA A 241 0.16 -6.52 -29.96
C ALA A 241 1.19 -5.44 -29.64
N ARG A 242 1.57 -4.66 -30.65
CA ARG A 242 2.57 -3.58 -30.54
C ARG A 242 2.03 -2.32 -31.20
N VAL A 243 2.16 -1.21 -30.51
CA VAL A 243 1.74 0.12 -30.98
C VAL A 243 2.92 1.06 -30.85
N ARG A 244 3.08 1.94 -31.83
CA ARG A 244 4.08 3.00 -31.82
C ARG A 244 3.42 4.32 -32.12
N LEU A 245 3.64 5.31 -31.25
CA LEU A 245 3.12 6.66 -31.35
C LEU A 245 4.27 7.64 -31.53
N ALA A 246 4.22 8.43 -32.61
CA ALA A 246 5.08 9.59 -32.78
C ALA A 246 4.44 10.79 -32.07
N LEU A 247 5.21 11.50 -31.23
CA LEU A 247 4.71 12.60 -30.40
C LEU A 247 5.15 13.97 -30.94
N GLY A 248 4.42 15.02 -30.57
CA GLY A 248 4.62 16.38 -31.06
C GLY A 248 5.91 17.06 -30.57
N ASP A 249 6.51 16.53 -29.51
CA ASP A 249 7.82 16.95 -29.00
C ASP A 249 8.99 16.24 -29.71
N GLY A 250 8.71 15.45 -30.74
CA GLY A 250 9.70 14.67 -31.49
C GLY A 250 10.11 13.37 -30.81
N THR A 251 9.54 13.06 -29.63
CA THR A 251 9.78 11.78 -28.95
C THR A 251 8.81 10.71 -29.47
N GLU A 252 9.02 9.48 -28.98
CA GLU A 252 8.27 8.32 -29.40
C GLU A 252 7.85 7.49 -28.21
N LEU A 253 6.59 7.02 -28.22
CA LEU A 253 6.06 6.08 -27.26
C LEU A 253 5.77 4.75 -27.96
N ARG A 254 6.50 3.70 -27.60
CA ARG A 254 6.18 2.32 -27.98
C ARG A 254 5.53 1.64 -26.79
N PHE A 255 4.46 0.91 -27.03
CA PHE A 255 3.93 0.00 -26.02
C PHE A 255 3.44 -1.29 -26.63
N SER A 256 3.37 -2.32 -25.79
CA SER A 256 2.89 -3.64 -26.19
C SER A 256 2.06 -4.24 -25.09
N PHE A 257 1.08 -5.04 -25.48
CA PHE A 257 0.21 -5.75 -24.54
C PHE A 257 0.06 -7.21 -24.95
N THR A 258 0.18 -8.09 -23.96
CA THR A 258 0.12 -9.54 -24.11
C THR A 258 -1.04 -10.09 -23.27
N PRO A 259 -1.99 -10.83 -23.85
CA PRO A 259 -3.11 -11.39 -23.09
C PRO A 259 -2.64 -12.46 -22.10
N LEU A 260 -3.28 -12.50 -20.94
CA LEU A 260 -3.17 -13.55 -19.93
C LEU A 260 -4.40 -14.46 -19.99
N GLN A 261 -4.27 -15.68 -19.45
CA GLN A 261 -5.38 -16.63 -19.34
C GLN A 261 -6.54 -16.09 -18.47
N SER A 262 -6.27 -15.14 -17.59
CA SER A 262 -7.30 -14.49 -16.76
C SER A 262 -8.21 -13.54 -17.56
N GLY A 263 -7.84 -13.15 -18.79
CA GLY A 263 -8.50 -12.09 -19.56
C GLY A 263 -7.91 -10.69 -19.36
N ASP A 264 -6.98 -10.53 -18.42
CA ASP A 264 -6.17 -9.30 -18.26
C ASP A 264 -4.97 -9.32 -19.21
N TYR A 265 -4.26 -8.20 -19.30
CA TYR A 265 -3.11 -8.04 -20.17
C TYR A 265 -1.89 -7.55 -19.41
N VAL A 266 -0.74 -8.09 -19.77
CA VAL A 266 0.55 -7.52 -19.37
C VAL A 266 0.92 -6.42 -20.35
N PHE A 267 1.14 -5.22 -19.85
CA PHE A 267 1.41 -4.01 -20.61
C PHE A 267 2.84 -3.53 -20.36
N PHE A 268 3.54 -3.18 -21.44
CA PHE A 268 4.91 -2.65 -21.44
C PHE A 268 4.98 -1.38 -22.24
N ASP A 269 5.85 -0.45 -21.85
CA ASP A 269 6.15 0.73 -22.64
C ASP A 269 7.66 0.99 -22.79
N SER A 270 8.02 1.89 -23.69
CA SER A 270 9.41 2.28 -23.96
C SER A 270 9.98 3.30 -22.99
N ARG A 271 9.15 3.87 -22.11
CA ARG A 271 9.58 4.96 -21.20
C ARG A 271 10.32 4.39 -20.01
N ASN A 272 9.88 3.24 -19.50
CA ASN A 272 10.44 2.59 -18.34
C ASN A 272 10.67 1.09 -18.60
N SER A 273 11.57 0.44 -17.85
CA SER A 273 11.71 -1.03 -17.85
C SER A 273 10.55 -1.75 -17.13
N ASN A 274 9.53 -1.00 -16.75
CA ASN A 274 8.43 -1.43 -15.91
C ASN A 274 7.39 -2.21 -16.73
N ALA A 275 6.72 -3.12 -16.04
CA ALA A 275 5.64 -3.91 -16.59
C ALA A 275 4.40 -3.71 -15.72
N TYR A 276 3.24 -3.69 -16.35
CA TYR A 276 1.98 -3.39 -15.69
C TYR A 276 0.92 -4.42 -16.04
N LEU A 277 -0.10 -4.53 -15.20
CA LEU A 277 -1.33 -5.25 -15.51
C LEU A 277 -2.41 -4.24 -15.89
N ILE A 278 -3.09 -4.49 -17.00
CA ILE A 278 -4.26 -3.72 -17.42
C ILE A 278 -5.45 -4.66 -17.60
N SER A 279 -6.65 -4.16 -17.34
CA SER A 279 -7.86 -4.97 -17.51
C SER A 279 -8.12 -5.27 -18.98
N GLY A 280 -8.79 -6.39 -19.25
CA GLY A 280 -9.30 -6.68 -20.59
C GLY A 280 -10.16 -5.54 -21.15
N TYR A 281 -11.01 -4.95 -20.31
CA TYR A 281 -11.83 -3.79 -20.69
C TYR A 281 -10.97 -2.57 -21.11
N THR A 282 -9.92 -2.24 -20.34
CA THR A 282 -9.00 -1.15 -20.67
C THR A 282 -8.31 -1.41 -22.01
N CYS A 283 -7.88 -2.64 -22.25
CA CYS A 283 -7.27 -3.04 -23.52
C CYS A 283 -8.25 -2.93 -24.70
N GLU A 284 -9.50 -3.35 -24.52
CA GLU A 284 -10.54 -3.22 -25.54
C GLU A 284 -10.83 -1.75 -25.90
N GLN A 285 -10.91 -0.86 -24.90
CA GLN A 285 -11.11 0.57 -25.17
C GLN A 285 -9.91 1.18 -25.91
N LEU A 286 -8.69 0.79 -25.53
CA LEU A 286 -7.47 1.22 -26.23
C LEU A 286 -7.51 0.82 -27.71
N LEU A 287 -7.83 -0.45 -27.99
CA LEU A 287 -7.96 -0.97 -29.36
C LEU A 287 -9.05 -0.24 -30.15
N ARG A 288 -10.22 0.02 -29.55
CA ARG A 288 -11.29 0.78 -30.22
C ARG A 288 -10.83 2.17 -30.65
N HIS A 289 -10.06 2.87 -29.82
CA HIS A 289 -9.52 4.18 -30.19
C HIS A 289 -8.45 4.10 -31.27
N ILE A 290 -7.61 3.06 -31.25
CA ILE A 290 -6.61 2.81 -32.30
C ILE A 290 -7.29 2.48 -33.63
N ASP A 291 -8.27 1.58 -33.62
CA ASP A 291 -9.03 1.20 -34.81
C ASP A 291 -9.80 2.38 -35.41
N ALA A 292 -10.33 3.28 -34.58
CA ALA A 292 -10.98 4.49 -35.06
C ALA A 292 -10.02 5.41 -35.86
N ILE A 293 -8.73 5.42 -35.51
CA ILE A 293 -7.70 6.16 -36.26
C ILE A 293 -7.28 5.39 -37.52
N CYS A 294 -7.15 4.08 -37.44
CA CYS A 294 -6.78 3.26 -38.61
C CYS A 294 -7.86 3.24 -39.70
N ASN A 295 -9.13 3.44 -39.31
CA ASN A 295 -10.28 3.43 -40.22
C ASN A 295 -10.78 4.84 -40.62
N SER A 296 -10.15 5.91 -40.14
CA SER A 296 -10.48 7.31 -40.50
C SER A 296 -9.69 7.79 -41.72
#